data_AF-A0A438I909-F1
#
_entry.id   AF-A0A438I909-F1
#
_cell.length_a   1.000
_cell.length_b   1.000
_cell.length_c   1.000
_cell.angle_alpha   90.00
_cell.angle_beta   90.00
_cell.angle_gamma   90.00
#
_symmetry.space_group_name_H-M   'P 1'
#
loop_
_entity.id
_entity.type
_entity.pdbx_description
1 polymer ?
#
loop_
_entity_poly.entity_id
_entity_poly.type
_entity_poly.pdbx_seq_one_letter_code
_entity_poly.pdbx_strand_id
1 'polypeptide(L)'
;MDTARTVYAVEAPNPASDVAGETAAAFAASSMAFRSSDPGYSETLLRNAISVFQYADNYRGAYSDNADIRDGVCPFYCDFDGYQDELLWGAAWLRRASQDDSYLNYIENNGKTLGAEDNINEFGWDNKHAGLNVLVSKEFLEGNMYSLQSYKASADSFMCTLIPESSSSHIEYTPGGLIYKPGGSNLQHATSIAFLLLSYANYLARSGQSVNCGNISIGPSSSANKLRDKSITFWAIIQWACPIWLVIVITFLKGYITEAHPCLQSRTTLNSLLARKGQPISTHQILILTFWWALWWVALVMMIRMRMIEMIFENQSQQHTSMHHWWVHLRTLWPIQTQVRP
;
A
#
# COMPACT_ATOMS: atom_id res chain seq x y z
N MET A 1 -28.45 -13.62 -6.79
CA MET A 1 -28.79 -12.50 -5.89
C MET A 1 -29.98 -11.84 -6.52
N ASP A 2 -31.07 -11.71 -5.77
CA ASP A 2 -32.37 -11.29 -6.31
C ASP A 2 -32.67 -9.82 -5.99
N THR A 3 -31.75 -9.14 -5.31
CA THR A 3 -31.81 -7.71 -5.00
C THR A 3 -31.35 -6.88 -6.19
N ALA A 4 -32.07 -5.79 -6.49
CA ALA A 4 -31.68 -4.82 -7.51
C ALA A 4 -30.29 -4.23 -7.21
N ARG A 5 -29.46 -4.07 -8.25
CA ARG A 5 -28.12 -3.49 -8.17
C ARG A 5 -28.09 -2.21 -8.99
N THR A 6 -28.57 -1.13 -8.38
CA THR A 6 -28.61 0.21 -8.99
C THR A 6 -27.19 0.65 -9.37
N VAL A 7 -27.04 1.18 -10.57
CA VAL A 7 -25.77 1.75 -11.06
C VAL A 7 -25.86 3.26 -10.91
N TYR A 8 -24.83 3.82 -10.31
CA TYR A 8 -24.63 5.26 -10.19
C TYR A 8 -23.46 5.66 -11.10
N ALA A 9 -23.54 6.86 -11.67
CA ALA A 9 -22.50 7.46 -12.49
C ALA A 9 -22.30 8.90 -12.06
N VAL A 10 -21.07 9.39 -12.20
CA VAL A 10 -20.72 10.80 -12.02
C VAL A 10 -20.46 11.40 -13.38
N GLU A 11 -21.11 12.52 -13.66
CA GLU A 11 -21.09 13.19 -14.95
C GLU A 11 -21.13 14.70 -14.76
N ALA A 12 -20.57 15.44 -15.72
CA ALA A 12 -20.65 16.89 -15.71
C ALA A 12 -22.12 17.35 -15.80
N PRO A 13 -22.53 18.40 -15.07
CA PRO A 13 -21.69 19.33 -14.32
C PRO A 13 -21.49 18.98 -12.84
N ASN A 14 -21.96 17.81 -12.38
CA ASN A 14 -21.89 17.45 -10.97
C ASN A 14 -20.45 17.06 -10.58
N PRO A 15 -19.91 17.57 -9.46
CA PRO A 15 -18.53 17.29 -9.08
C PRO A 15 -18.32 15.88 -8.51
N ALA A 16 -17.10 15.35 -8.66
CA ALA A 16 -16.68 14.06 -8.10
C ALA A 16 -15.14 13.89 -8.21
N SER A 17 -14.39 14.89 -7.75
CA SER A 17 -12.95 15.04 -7.97
C SER A 17 -12.11 13.99 -7.29
N ASP A 18 -12.50 13.55 -6.09
CA ASP A 18 -11.88 12.48 -5.31
C ASP A 18 -11.88 11.17 -6.10
N VAL A 19 -13.06 10.59 -6.37
CA VAL A 19 -13.20 9.31 -7.07
C VAL A 19 -12.66 9.38 -8.50
N ALA A 20 -12.81 10.52 -9.19
CA ALA A 20 -12.25 10.70 -10.53
C ALA A 20 -10.72 10.85 -10.49
N GLY A 21 -10.16 11.60 -9.53
CA GLY A 21 -8.72 11.75 -9.34
C GLY A 21 -8.04 10.42 -9.01
N GLU A 22 -8.63 9.62 -8.11
CA GLU A 22 -8.14 8.27 -7.79
C GLU A 22 -8.28 7.31 -8.98
N THR A 23 -9.37 7.40 -9.75
CA THR A 23 -9.53 6.62 -10.99
C THR A 23 -8.46 6.97 -12.03
N ALA A 24 -8.16 8.25 -12.18
CA ALA A 24 -7.09 8.71 -13.06
C ALA A 24 -5.72 8.20 -12.58
N ALA A 25 -5.43 8.27 -11.28
CA ALA A 25 -4.23 7.71 -10.68
C ALA A 25 -4.09 6.20 -10.96
N ALA A 26 -5.17 5.44 -10.76
CA ALA A 26 -5.19 4.00 -11.00
C ALA A 26 -4.95 3.65 -12.48
N PHE A 27 -5.58 4.36 -13.42
CA PHE A 27 -5.37 4.15 -14.86
C PHE A 27 -3.95 4.55 -15.29
N ALA A 28 -3.43 5.67 -14.79
CA ALA A 28 -2.06 6.10 -15.07
C ALA A 28 -1.03 5.08 -14.55
N ALA A 29 -1.14 4.64 -13.30
CA ALA A 29 -0.27 3.61 -12.73
C ALA A 29 -0.37 2.29 -13.50
N SER A 30 -1.59 1.86 -13.85
CA SER A 30 -1.82 0.63 -14.61
C SER A 30 -1.23 0.70 -16.02
N SER A 31 -1.32 1.86 -16.69
CA SER A 31 -0.71 2.05 -18.01
C SER A 31 0.79 1.73 -18.00
N MET A 32 1.50 2.14 -16.95
CA MET A 32 2.92 1.85 -16.80
C MET A 32 3.19 0.35 -16.64
N ALA A 33 2.35 -0.36 -15.87
CA ALA A 33 2.49 -1.79 -15.65
C ALA A 33 2.20 -2.63 -16.92
N PHE A 34 1.26 -2.20 -17.76
CA PHE A 34 0.93 -2.86 -19.02
C PHE A 34 1.83 -2.46 -20.19
N ARG A 35 2.68 -1.44 -20.03
CA ARG A 35 3.46 -0.86 -21.13
C ARG A 35 4.28 -1.88 -21.92
N SER A 36 4.86 -2.89 -21.26
CA SER A 36 5.69 -3.91 -21.91
C SER A 36 4.89 -5.11 -22.43
N SER A 37 3.79 -5.48 -21.78
CA SER A 37 3.02 -6.68 -22.07
C SER A 37 1.87 -6.43 -23.05
N ASP A 38 1.24 -5.26 -22.98
CA ASP A 38 0.17 -4.82 -23.87
C ASP A 38 0.23 -3.28 -24.08
N PRO A 39 1.05 -2.82 -25.03
CA PRO A 39 1.19 -1.39 -25.32
C PRO A 39 -0.11 -0.71 -25.76
N GLY A 40 -0.99 -1.43 -26.47
CA GLY A 40 -2.27 -0.88 -26.93
C GLY A 40 -3.25 -0.63 -25.80
N TYR A 41 -3.32 -1.55 -24.84
CA TYR A 41 -4.09 -1.35 -23.61
C TYR A 41 -3.47 -0.28 -22.70
N SER A 42 -2.14 -0.26 -22.58
CA SER A 42 -1.41 0.80 -21.88
C SER A 42 -1.81 2.20 -22.39
N GLU A 43 -1.79 2.41 -23.71
CA GLU A 43 -2.18 3.69 -24.31
C GLU A 43 -3.65 4.04 -24.04
N THR A 44 -4.53 3.03 -24.11
CA THR A 44 -5.96 3.22 -23.79
C THR A 44 -6.16 3.68 -22.35
N LEU A 45 -5.45 3.07 -21.40
CA LEU A 45 -5.49 3.44 -19.98
C LEU A 45 -4.95 4.86 -19.76
N LEU A 46 -3.82 5.22 -20.36
CA LEU A 46 -3.23 6.55 -20.19
C LEU A 46 -4.15 7.65 -20.74
N ARG A 47 -4.71 7.45 -21.95
CA ARG A 47 -5.68 8.39 -22.53
C ARG A 47 -6.91 8.57 -21.65
N ASN A 48 -7.44 7.47 -21.10
CA ASN A 48 -8.57 7.55 -20.19
C ASN A 48 -8.21 8.24 -18.88
N ALA A 49 -7.01 8.00 -18.34
CA ALA A 49 -6.52 8.67 -17.14
C ALA A 49 -6.51 10.20 -17.31
N ILE A 50 -5.99 10.69 -18.44
CA ILE A 50 -5.97 12.11 -18.79
C ILE A 50 -7.39 12.68 -18.85
N SER A 51 -8.31 12.00 -19.54
CA SER A 51 -9.70 12.46 -19.68
C SER A 51 -10.44 12.51 -18.35
N VAL A 52 -10.25 11.50 -17.49
CA VAL A 52 -10.90 11.43 -16.18
C VAL A 52 -10.33 12.49 -15.23
N PHE A 53 -9.01 12.73 -15.29
CA PHE A 53 -8.39 13.80 -14.51
C PHE A 53 -8.87 15.19 -14.91
N GLN A 54 -9.02 15.44 -16.21
CA GLN A 54 -9.60 16.71 -16.69
C GLN A 54 -11.01 16.93 -16.16
N TYR A 55 -11.83 15.89 -16.07
CA TYR A 55 -13.13 15.97 -15.43
C TYR A 55 -12.99 16.30 -13.93
N ALA A 56 -12.13 15.57 -13.21
CA ALA A 56 -11.88 15.78 -11.78
C ALA A 56 -11.47 17.22 -11.46
N ASP A 57 -10.58 17.80 -12.27
CA ASP A 57 -10.03 19.14 -12.05
C ASP A 57 -10.96 20.27 -12.51
N ASN A 58 -11.77 20.05 -13.54
CA ASN A 58 -12.73 21.05 -14.06
C ASN A 58 -14.02 21.13 -13.23
N TYR A 59 -14.45 20.02 -12.62
CA TYR A 59 -15.68 19.93 -11.82
C TYR A 59 -15.34 19.59 -10.37
N ARG A 60 -14.76 20.59 -9.67
CA ARG A 60 -14.19 20.41 -8.33
C ARG A 60 -15.23 20.19 -7.24
N GLY A 61 -15.10 19.10 -6.50
CA GLY A 61 -15.92 18.79 -5.31
C GLY A 61 -15.93 17.32 -4.97
N ALA A 62 -16.30 17.01 -3.73
CA ALA A 62 -16.38 15.65 -3.22
C ALA A 62 -17.53 14.87 -3.88
N TYR A 63 -17.31 13.61 -4.26
CA TYR A 63 -18.38 12.80 -4.84
C TYR A 63 -19.51 12.52 -3.86
N SER A 64 -19.23 12.49 -2.55
CA SER A 64 -20.25 12.29 -1.52
C SER A 64 -21.15 13.52 -1.29
N ASP A 65 -20.77 14.69 -1.81
CA ASP A 65 -21.61 15.89 -1.81
C ASP A 65 -22.59 15.91 -3.00
N ASN A 66 -22.35 15.06 -4.00
CA ASN A 66 -23.27 14.91 -5.12
C ASN A 66 -24.54 14.16 -4.69
N ALA A 67 -25.66 14.89 -4.65
CA ALA A 67 -26.96 14.38 -4.23
C ALA A 67 -27.45 13.17 -5.05
N ASP A 68 -27.06 13.05 -6.31
CA ASP A 68 -27.51 11.97 -7.20
C ASP A 68 -26.91 10.61 -6.82
N ILE A 69 -25.76 10.61 -6.13
CA ILE A 69 -25.02 9.39 -5.78
C ILE A 69 -24.81 9.21 -4.28
N ARG A 70 -24.98 10.27 -3.47
CA ARG A 70 -24.73 10.27 -2.03
C ARG A 70 -25.38 9.08 -1.31
N ASP A 71 -26.64 8.79 -1.63
CA ASP A 71 -27.41 7.69 -1.01
C ASP A 71 -26.84 6.30 -1.33
N GLY A 72 -26.12 6.17 -2.45
CA GLY A 72 -25.46 4.93 -2.86
C GLY A 72 -24.09 4.71 -2.22
N VAL A 73 -23.44 5.77 -1.73
CA VAL A 73 -22.03 5.76 -1.30
C VAL A 73 -21.88 5.98 0.21
N CYS A 74 -22.68 6.87 0.78
CA CYS A 74 -22.72 7.15 2.22
C CYS A 74 -23.73 6.23 2.92
N PRO A 75 -23.44 5.75 4.14
CA PRO A 75 -22.34 6.15 5.03
C PRO A 75 -21.07 5.28 4.89
N PHE A 76 -20.87 4.56 3.78
CA PHE A 76 -19.79 3.56 3.67
C PHE A 76 -18.44 4.17 3.30
N TYR A 77 -18.39 4.94 2.21
CA TYR A 77 -17.17 5.53 1.68
C TYR A 77 -17.32 7.03 1.45
N CYS A 78 -17.93 7.77 2.37
CA CYS A 78 -18.00 9.23 2.21
C CYS A 78 -16.60 9.84 2.12
N ASP A 79 -16.44 10.95 1.40
CA ASP A 79 -15.24 11.75 1.49
C ASP A 79 -15.15 12.41 2.87
N PHE A 80 -14.03 12.22 3.56
CA PHE A 80 -13.76 12.85 4.85
C PHE A 80 -12.52 13.74 4.85
N ASP A 81 -11.52 13.46 4.00
CA ASP A 81 -10.27 14.23 3.90
C ASP A 81 -10.37 15.38 2.90
N GLY A 82 -11.28 15.29 1.95
CA GLY A 82 -11.38 16.19 0.80
C GLY A 82 -10.96 15.49 -0.49
N TYR A 83 -11.07 16.20 -1.61
CA TYR A 83 -10.66 15.71 -2.93
C TYR A 83 -9.29 16.24 -3.38
N GLN A 84 -8.70 17.13 -2.59
CA GLN A 84 -7.55 17.93 -2.97
C GLN A 84 -6.30 17.05 -3.11
N ASP A 85 -6.16 16.04 -2.27
CA ASP A 85 -5.09 15.06 -2.32
C ASP A 85 -5.23 14.09 -3.48
N GLU A 86 -6.43 13.66 -3.87
CA GLU A 86 -6.62 12.88 -5.10
C GLU A 86 -6.28 13.66 -6.36
N LEU A 87 -6.51 14.99 -6.38
CA LEU A 87 -6.08 15.83 -7.50
C LEU A 87 -4.55 15.87 -7.61
N LEU A 88 -3.86 16.07 -6.48
CA LEU A 88 -2.39 16.04 -6.49
C LEU A 88 -1.84 14.62 -6.80
N TRP A 89 -2.49 13.58 -6.26
CA TRP A 89 -2.13 12.18 -6.47
C TRP A 89 -2.33 11.74 -7.92
N GLY A 90 -3.47 12.08 -8.52
CA GLY A 90 -3.76 11.86 -9.93
C GLY A 90 -2.76 12.56 -10.83
N ALA A 91 -2.44 13.83 -10.56
CA ALA A 91 -1.42 14.58 -11.29
C ALA A 91 -0.03 13.92 -11.16
N ALA A 92 0.36 13.47 -9.96
CA ALA A 92 1.64 12.80 -9.73
C ALA A 92 1.78 11.48 -10.52
N TRP A 93 0.72 10.67 -10.59
CA TRP A 93 0.74 9.46 -11.41
C TRP A 93 0.72 9.76 -12.90
N LEU A 94 -0.05 10.75 -13.34
CA LEU A 94 -0.07 11.19 -14.74
C LEU A 94 1.29 11.73 -15.17
N ARG A 95 1.95 12.53 -14.32
CA ARG A 95 3.34 12.96 -14.53
C ARG A 95 4.24 11.76 -14.74
N ARG A 96 4.19 10.78 -13.84
CA ARG A 96 5.05 9.58 -13.92
C ARG A 96 4.78 8.73 -15.16
N ALA A 97 3.52 8.59 -15.56
CA ALA A 97 3.13 7.76 -16.69
C ALA A 97 3.40 8.44 -18.05
N SER A 98 3.06 9.72 -18.19
CA SER A 98 3.16 10.46 -19.45
C SER A 98 4.52 11.15 -19.67
N GLN A 99 5.25 11.46 -18.59
CA GLN A 99 6.41 12.37 -18.61
C GLN A 99 6.08 13.78 -19.13
N ASP A 100 4.80 14.17 -19.11
CA ASP A 100 4.38 15.52 -19.48
C ASP A 100 4.65 16.48 -18.31
N ASP A 101 5.37 17.57 -18.59
CA ASP A 101 5.71 18.62 -17.61
C ASP A 101 4.49 19.46 -17.21
N SER A 102 3.38 19.40 -17.95
CA SER A 102 2.12 20.05 -17.55
C SER A 102 1.65 19.58 -16.17
N TYR A 103 1.79 18.29 -15.86
CA TYR A 103 1.45 17.72 -14.56
C TYR A 103 2.49 18.05 -13.48
N LEU A 104 3.76 18.20 -13.84
CA LEU A 104 4.78 18.71 -12.90
C LEU A 104 4.43 20.14 -12.47
N ASN A 105 4.14 21.01 -13.45
CA ASN A 105 3.70 22.37 -13.20
C ASN A 105 2.40 22.40 -12.37
N TYR A 106 1.47 21.46 -12.60
CA TYR A 106 0.25 21.35 -11.79
C TYR A 106 0.58 21.10 -10.32
N ILE A 107 1.43 20.11 -10.03
CA ILE A 107 1.83 19.73 -8.67
C ILE A 107 2.55 20.90 -7.98
N GLU A 108 3.49 21.56 -8.66
CA GLU A 108 4.23 22.70 -8.12
C GLU A 108 3.32 23.89 -7.79
N ASN A 109 2.41 24.25 -8.72
CA ASN A 109 1.56 25.43 -8.57
C ASN A 109 0.39 25.21 -7.60
N ASN A 110 -0.14 23.98 -7.53
CA ASN A 110 -1.32 23.69 -6.72
C ASN A 110 -0.97 23.05 -5.37
N GLY A 111 0.25 22.54 -5.17
CA GLY A 111 0.63 21.78 -3.97
C GLY A 111 0.26 22.46 -2.66
N LYS A 112 0.59 23.75 -2.50
CA LYS A 112 0.23 24.50 -1.29
C LYS A 112 -1.27 24.77 -1.15
N THR A 113 -1.94 25.10 -2.25
CA THR A 113 -3.38 25.45 -2.25
C THR A 113 -4.27 24.23 -2.05
N LEU A 114 -3.82 23.07 -2.51
CA LEU A 114 -4.48 21.77 -2.36
C LEU A 114 -3.96 20.98 -1.15
N GLY A 115 -3.23 21.62 -0.23
CA GLY A 115 -2.91 21.01 1.06
C GLY A 115 -1.90 19.86 1.02
N ALA A 116 -0.93 19.83 0.11
CA ALA A 116 0.06 18.74 0.01
C ALA A 116 0.82 18.42 1.32
N GLU A 117 0.89 19.38 2.24
CA GLU A 117 1.54 19.28 3.55
C GLU A 117 0.55 18.98 4.70
N ASP A 118 -0.74 18.85 4.39
CA ASP A 118 -1.82 18.53 5.33
C ASP A 118 -1.90 17.01 5.53
N ASN A 119 -2.43 16.59 6.69
CA ASN A 119 -2.73 15.19 7.06
C ASN A 119 -1.70 14.13 6.61
N ILE A 120 -0.41 14.46 6.57
CA ILE A 120 0.68 13.63 6.02
C ILE A 120 0.97 12.31 6.75
N ASN A 121 0.23 12.02 7.83
CA ASN A 121 0.40 10.82 8.64
C ASN A 121 -0.47 9.65 8.18
N GLU A 122 -1.19 9.80 7.08
CA GLU A 122 -2.11 8.80 6.57
C GLU A 122 -1.90 8.45 5.11
N PHE A 123 -2.15 7.18 4.80
CA PHE A 123 -2.32 6.69 3.45
C PHE A 123 -3.39 5.61 3.44
N GLY A 124 -4.42 5.82 2.63
CA GLY A 124 -5.58 4.95 2.57
C GLY A 124 -6.49 5.29 1.39
N TRP A 125 -7.70 4.74 1.43
CA TRP A 125 -8.69 4.97 0.38
C TRP A 125 -9.23 6.41 0.37
N ASP A 126 -9.19 7.10 1.52
CA ASP A 126 -9.73 8.47 1.70
C ASP A 126 -8.63 9.54 1.69
N ASN A 127 -7.42 9.23 2.16
CA ASN A 127 -6.31 10.20 2.21
C ASN A 127 -5.06 9.65 1.48
N LYS A 128 -4.50 10.44 0.56
CA LYS A 128 -3.34 10.13 -0.28
C LYS A 128 -2.07 10.87 0.12
N HIS A 129 -2.11 11.80 1.07
CA HIS A 129 -1.01 12.73 1.39
C HIS A 129 0.34 12.03 1.64
N ALA A 130 0.40 10.99 2.49
CA ALA A 130 1.69 10.32 2.74
C ALA A 130 2.19 9.58 1.49
N GLY A 131 1.30 8.97 0.72
CA GLY A 131 1.62 8.29 -0.55
C GLY A 131 2.09 9.26 -1.61
N LEU A 132 1.39 10.38 -1.78
CA LEU A 132 1.71 11.50 -2.67
C LEU A 132 3.11 12.03 -2.39
N ASN A 133 3.39 12.39 -1.13
CA ASN A 133 4.69 12.94 -0.74
C ASN A 133 5.83 11.95 -1.00
N VAL A 134 5.64 10.66 -0.69
CA VAL A 134 6.62 9.62 -1.05
C VAL A 134 6.78 9.50 -2.56
N LEU A 135 5.70 9.49 -3.33
CA LEU A 135 5.74 9.36 -4.79
C LEU A 135 6.50 10.51 -5.46
N VAL A 136 6.15 11.75 -5.12
CA VAL A 136 6.72 12.97 -5.70
C VAL A 136 8.17 13.19 -5.22
N SER A 137 8.49 12.81 -3.98
CA SER A 137 9.86 12.91 -3.45
C SER A 137 10.89 12.16 -4.29
N LYS A 138 10.49 11.14 -5.07
CA LYS A 138 11.37 10.44 -6.00
C LYS A 138 11.95 11.38 -7.05
N GLU A 139 11.15 12.30 -7.61
CA GLU A 139 11.61 13.25 -8.63
C GLU A 139 12.62 14.25 -8.05
N PHE A 140 12.43 14.66 -6.79
CA PHE A 140 13.44 15.43 -6.05
C PHE A 140 14.73 14.61 -5.82
N LEU A 141 14.60 13.40 -5.26
CA LEU A 141 15.72 12.58 -4.80
C LEU A 141 16.58 12.01 -5.93
N GLU A 142 15.94 11.53 -6.99
CA GLU A 142 16.61 10.85 -8.11
C GLU A 142 16.70 11.74 -9.37
N GLY A 143 15.77 12.68 -9.53
CA GLY A 143 15.69 13.57 -10.70
C GLY A 143 16.28 14.97 -10.49
N ASN A 144 16.73 15.31 -9.28
CA ASN A 144 17.23 16.64 -8.89
C ASN A 144 16.22 17.78 -9.13
N MET A 145 14.92 17.49 -9.05
CA MET A 145 13.87 18.51 -9.17
C MET A 145 13.70 19.27 -7.85
N TYR A 146 14.58 20.24 -7.60
CA TYR A 146 14.64 20.96 -6.32
C TYR A 146 13.39 21.76 -5.96
N SER A 147 12.57 22.13 -6.95
CA SER A 147 11.26 22.76 -6.76
C SER A 147 10.30 21.89 -5.92
N LEU A 148 10.49 20.57 -5.93
CA LEU A 148 9.68 19.60 -5.18
C LEU A 148 10.22 19.33 -3.76
N GLN A 149 11.09 20.19 -3.22
CA GLN A 149 11.70 20.01 -1.90
C GLN A 149 10.66 19.89 -0.76
N SER A 150 9.53 20.60 -0.85
CA SER A 150 8.45 20.50 0.15
C SER A 150 7.90 19.09 0.27
N TYR A 151 7.66 18.40 -0.85
CA TYR A 151 7.19 17.00 -0.84
C TYR A 151 8.19 16.05 -0.17
N LYS A 152 9.49 16.28 -0.40
CA LYS A 152 10.55 15.55 0.29
C LYS A 152 10.54 15.83 1.80
N ALA A 153 10.36 17.08 2.21
CA ALA A 153 10.29 17.46 3.63
C ALA A 153 9.07 16.85 4.32
N SER A 154 7.90 16.83 3.66
CA SER A 154 6.69 16.16 4.14
C SER A 154 6.87 14.64 4.25
N ALA A 155 7.52 14.01 3.25
CA ALA A 155 7.87 12.60 3.32
C ALA A 155 8.82 12.30 4.49
N ASP A 156 9.84 13.14 4.72
CA ASP A 156 10.72 13.00 5.89
C ASP A 156 9.95 13.13 7.20
N SER A 157 9.11 14.15 7.32
CA SER A 157 8.29 14.40 8.50
C SER A 157 7.43 13.18 8.85
N PHE A 158 6.74 12.63 7.85
CA PHE A 158 5.98 11.38 7.97
C PHE A 158 6.85 10.19 8.41
N MET A 159 8.02 9.99 7.80
CA MET A 159 8.92 8.89 8.19
C MET A 159 9.43 9.06 9.63
N CYS A 160 9.62 10.30 10.06
CA CYS A 160 10.03 10.61 11.42
C CYS A 160 8.94 10.31 12.46
N THR A 161 7.65 10.48 12.13
CA THR A 161 6.55 10.08 13.05
C THR A 161 6.51 8.56 13.27
N LEU A 162 7.05 7.79 12.33
CA LEU A 162 7.15 6.33 12.39
C LEU A 162 8.38 5.81 13.14
N ILE A 163 9.31 6.68 13.53
CA ILE A 163 10.53 6.32 14.25
C ILE A 163 10.35 6.66 15.74
N PRO A 164 10.17 5.69 16.65
CA PRO A 164 9.83 5.96 18.06
C PRO A 164 10.88 6.74 18.83
N GLU A 165 12.14 6.72 18.39
CA GLU A 165 13.21 7.47 19.04
C GLU A 165 13.26 8.94 18.60
N SER A 166 12.49 9.33 17.58
CA SER A 166 12.44 10.71 17.11
C SER A 166 11.69 11.61 18.10
N SER A 167 11.92 12.91 18.04
CA SER A 167 11.18 13.88 18.86
C SER A 167 9.83 14.28 18.24
N SER A 168 9.45 13.71 17.11
CA SER A 168 8.22 14.05 16.39
C SER A 168 6.99 13.45 17.07
N SER A 169 5.81 14.07 16.90
CA SER A 169 4.55 13.49 17.37
C SER A 169 4.33 12.13 16.69
N HIS A 170 4.39 11.05 17.45
CA HIS A 170 4.29 9.71 16.91
C HIS A 170 2.85 9.31 16.62
N ILE A 171 2.70 8.49 15.58
CA ILE A 171 1.52 7.64 15.43
C ILE A 171 1.51 6.66 16.63
N GLU A 172 0.33 6.37 17.18
CA GLU A 172 0.21 5.44 18.29
C GLU A 172 0.62 4.02 17.89
N TYR A 173 1.15 3.26 18.85
CA TYR A 173 1.53 1.87 18.66
C TYR A 173 0.86 0.99 19.70
N THR A 174 0.42 -0.18 19.26
CA THR A 174 0.04 -1.27 20.16
C THR A 174 1.25 -1.75 20.98
N PRO A 175 1.05 -2.43 22.13
CA PRO A 175 2.14 -3.05 22.88
C PRO A 175 2.98 -4.06 22.05
N GLY A 176 2.40 -4.63 20.99
CA GLY A 176 3.09 -5.52 20.06
C GLY A 176 3.90 -4.81 18.96
N GLY A 177 3.97 -3.48 18.97
CA GLY A 177 4.76 -2.69 18.01
C GLY A 177 4.09 -2.45 16.65
N LEU A 178 2.82 -2.82 16.48
CA LEU A 178 2.01 -2.45 15.31
C LEU A 178 1.46 -1.03 15.46
N ILE A 179 1.39 -0.27 14.37
CA ILE A 179 0.67 1.00 14.32
C ILE A 179 -0.78 0.79 14.75
N TYR A 180 -1.26 1.72 15.57
CA TYR A 180 -2.63 1.80 16.01
C TYR A 180 -3.24 3.15 15.61
N LYS A 181 -4.37 3.09 14.92
CA LYS A 181 -5.24 4.21 14.65
C LYS A 181 -6.63 3.89 15.21
N PRO A 182 -7.25 4.81 15.98
CA PRO A 182 -8.64 4.65 16.40
C PRO A 182 -9.55 4.45 15.19
N GLY A 183 -10.35 3.37 15.19
CA GLY A 183 -11.22 2.99 14.08
C GLY A 183 -11.01 1.54 13.61
N GLY A 184 -11.58 1.22 12.45
CA GLY A 184 -11.45 -0.10 11.81
C GLY A 184 -10.16 -0.27 11.02
N SER A 185 -9.89 -1.48 10.53
CA SER A 185 -8.90 -1.76 9.48
C SER A 185 -7.43 -1.39 9.76
N ASN A 186 -6.97 -1.44 11.01
CA ASN A 186 -5.58 -1.17 11.40
C ASN A 186 -4.51 -1.92 10.57
N LEU A 187 -4.78 -3.16 10.14
CA LEU A 187 -3.86 -3.92 9.27
C LEU A 187 -3.73 -3.32 7.85
N GLN A 188 -4.76 -2.66 7.33
CA GLN A 188 -4.71 -1.94 6.05
C GLN A 188 -3.74 -0.75 6.14
N HIS A 189 -3.82 0.02 7.23
CA HIS A 189 -2.89 1.13 7.45
C HIS A 189 -1.45 0.62 7.62
N ALA A 190 -1.25 -0.40 8.46
CA ALA A 190 0.09 -0.94 8.70
C ALA A 190 0.74 -1.51 7.42
N THR A 191 -0.02 -2.21 6.57
CA THR A 191 0.48 -2.73 5.27
C THR A 191 0.83 -1.60 4.30
N SER A 192 -0.04 -0.60 4.18
CA SER A 192 0.16 0.54 3.29
C SER A 192 1.38 1.37 3.71
N ILE A 193 1.52 1.64 5.01
CA ILE A 193 2.68 2.34 5.57
C ILE A 193 3.97 1.52 5.42
N ALA A 194 3.92 0.20 5.62
CA ALA A 194 5.08 -0.68 5.37
C ALA A 194 5.57 -0.59 3.93
N PHE A 195 4.66 -0.50 2.96
CA PHE A 195 4.99 -0.31 1.55
C PHE A 195 5.64 1.06 1.28
N LEU A 196 5.10 2.14 1.87
CA LEU A 196 5.69 3.47 1.76
C LEU A 196 7.10 3.55 2.37
N LEU A 197 7.30 2.97 3.56
CA LEU A 197 8.60 2.85 4.22
C LEU A 197 9.64 2.20 3.31
N LEU A 198 9.29 1.07 2.69
CA LEU A 198 10.19 0.33 1.80
C LEU A 198 10.50 1.12 0.51
N SER A 199 9.47 1.74 -0.09
CA SER A 199 9.62 2.53 -1.30
C SER A 199 10.54 3.73 -1.07
N TYR A 200 10.32 4.45 0.02
CA TYR A 200 11.11 5.61 0.37
C TYR A 200 12.55 5.25 0.78
N ALA A 201 12.74 4.16 1.53
CA ALA A 201 14.06 3.64 1.85
C ALA A 201 14.88 3.33 0.58
N ASN A 202 14.22 2.83 -0.48
CA ASN A 202 14.89 2.61 -1.77
C ASN A 202 15.30 3.91 -2.45
N TYR A 203 14.47 4.96 -2.40
CA TYR A 203 14.83 6.26 -2.97
C TYR A 203 16.03 6.89 -2.24
N LEU A 204 16.07 6.81 -0.91
CA LEU A 204 17.21 7.26 -0.10
C LEU A 204 18.48 6.48 -0.42
N ALA A 205 18.39 5.15 -0.50
CA ALA A 205 19.54 4.30 -0.81
C ALA A 205 20.13 4.58 -2.20
N ARG A 206 19.28 4.89 -3.19
CA ARG A 206 19.72 5.20 -4.57
C ARG A 206 20.29 6.61 -4.71
N SER A 207 19.69 7.59 -4.04
CA SER A 207 20.10 8.99 -4.09
C SER A 207 21.28 9.33 -3.16
N GLY A 208 21.58 8.46 -2.17
CA GLY A 208 22.57 8.74 -1.14
C GLY A 208 22.14 9.84 -0.16
N GLN A 209 20.85 10.19 -0.14
CA GLN A 209 20.28 11.18 0.77
C GLN A 209 19.87 10.54 2.10
N SER A 210 19.74 11.37 3.13
CA SER A 210 19.32 10.95 4.47
C SER A 210 17.98 11.53 4.88
N VAL A 211 17.45 11.01 5.99
CA VAL A 211 16.32 11.58 6.73
C VAL A 211 16.86 12.18 8.02
N ASN A 212 16.49 13.43 8.30
CA ASN A 212 16.82 14.10 9.56
C ASN A 212 15.55 14.27 10.40
N CYS A 213 15.47 13.56 11.53
CA CYS A 213 14.34 13.63 12.46
C CYS A 213 14.65 14.52 13.66
N GLY A 214 15.32 15.65 13.44
CA GLY A 214 15.74 16.60 14.46
C GLY A 214 16.95 16.08 15.25
N ASN A 215 16.69 15.48 16.41
CA ASN A 215 17.75 14.98 17.30
C ASN A 215 18.41 13.69 16.79
N ILE A 216 17.82 13.06 15.78
CA ILE A 216 18.37 11.87 15.12
C ILE A 216 18.72 12.23 13.68
N SER A 217 20.00 12.51 13.46
CA SER A 217 20.58 12.52 12.12
C SER A 217 21.06 11.12 11.81
N ILE A 218 20.37 10.43 10.91
CA ILE A 218 20.74 9.10 10.47
C ILE A 218 21.49 9.24 9.15
N GLY A 219 22.70 8.68 9.02
CA GLY A 219 23.42 8.68 7.75
C GLY A 219 22.64 7.94 6.65
N PRO A 220 22.86 8.21 5.34
CA PRO A 220 22.02 7.71 4.24
C PRO A 220 21.73 6.21 4.27
N SER A 221 22.77 5.37 4.38
CA SER A 221 22.63 3.91 4.47
C SER A 221 21.89 3.49 5.74
N SER A 222 22.12 4.18 6.84
CA SER A 222 21.47 3.90 8.12
C SER A 222 19.99 4.32 8.11
N SER A 223 19.61 5.40 7.39
CA SER A 223 18.22 5.84 7.25
C SER A 223 17.44 4.79 6.47
N ALA A 224 17.96 4.39 5.32
CA ALA A 224 17.34 3.38 4.48
C ALA A 224 17.19 2.04 5.23
N ASN A 225 18.23 1.60 5.96
CA ASN A 225 18.16 0.37 6.75
C ASN A 225 17.11 0.44 7.86
N LYS A 226 17.06 1.55 8.62
CA LYS A 226 16.08 1.71 9.70
C LYS A 226 14.64 1.66 9.19
N LEU A 227 14.35 2.32 8.08
CA LEU A 227 13.03 2.29 7.45
C LEU A 227 12.68 0.88 6.90
N ARG A 228 13.66 0.18 6.31
CA ARG A 228 13.49 -1.21 5.87
C ARG A 228 13.20 -2.14 7.04
N ASP A 229 13.96 -2.04 8.12
CA ASP A 229 13.77 -2.86 9.31
C ASP A 229 12.38 -2.64 9.90
N LYS A 230 11.93 -1.37 9.98
CA LYS A 230 10.56 -1.04 10.42
C LYS A 230 9.49 -1.66 9.52
N SER A 231 9.66 -1.58 8.20
CA SER A 231 8.75 -2.21 7.22
C SER A 231 8.70 -3.73 7.42
N ILE A 232 9.86 -4.38 7.60
CA ILE A 232 9.96 -5.82 7.88
C ILE A 232 9.27 -6.18 9.19
N THR A 233 9.43 -5.37 10.24
CA THR A 233 8.73 -5.58 11.52
C THR A 233 7.22 -5.55 11.34
N PHE A 234 6.67 -4.59 10.60
CA PHE A 234 5.23 -4.55 10.31
C PHE A 234 4.78 -5.79 9.55
N TRP A 235 5.47 -6.15 8.46
CA TRP A 235 5.16 -7.35 7.69
C TRP A 235 5.22 -8.63 8.54
N ALA A 236 6.22 -8.74 9.41
CA ALA A 236 6.33 -9.85 10.35
C ALA A 236 5.13 -9.87 11.31
N ILE A 237 4.78 -8.76 11.97
CA ILE A 237 3.64 -8.69 12.88
C ILE A 237 2.34 -9.04 12.15
N ILE A 238 2.13 -8.53 10.94
CA ILE A 238 0.96 -8.85 10.10
C ILE A 238 0.93 -10.35 9.79
N GLN A 239 2.05 -10.94 9.36
CA GLN A 239 2.15 -12.36 9.05
C GLN A 239 2.00 -13.26 10.28
N TRP A 240 2.37 -12.78 11.47
CA TRP A 240 2.22 -13.45 12.77
C TRP A 240 0.84 -13.24 13.41
N ALA A 241 0.12 -12.18 13.04
CA ALA A 241 -1.31 -12.03 13.33
C ALA A 241 -2.16 -12.84 12.33
N CYS A 242 -1.65 -13.08 11.12
CA CYS A 242 -2.29 -13.90 10.10
C CYS A 242 -2.46 -15.41 10.42
N PRO A 243 -1.68 -16.11 11.28
CA PRO A 243 -1.97 -17.48 11.69
C PRO A 243 -3.16 -17.51 12.65
N ILE A 244 -3.42 -16.43 13.39
CA ILE A 244 -4.70 -16.24 14.12
C ILE A 244 -5.83 -16.06 13.09
N TRP A 245 -5.56 -15.41 11.96
CA TRP A 245 -6.49 -15.33 10.82
C TRP A 245 -6.67 -16.66 10.08
N LEU A 246 -5.63 -17.49 9.96
CA LEU A 246 -5.69 -18.84 9.41
C LEU A 246 -6.43 -19.78 10.37
N VAL A 247 -6.26 -19.62 11.68
CA VAL A 247 -7.13 -20.24 12.68
C VAL A 247 -8.54 -19.72 12.49
N ILE A 248 -8.78 -18.42 12.30
CA ILE A 248 -10.13 -17.91 12.02
C ILE A 248 -10.72 -18.56 10.76
N VAL A 249 -9.99 -18.64 9.64
CA VAL A 249 -10.43 -19.25 8.37
C VAL A 249 -10.60 -20.77 8.46
N ILE A 250 -9.68 -21.50 9.10
CA ILE A 250 -9.75 -22.96 9.30
C ILE A 250 -10.84 -23.31 10.33
N THR A 251 -11.05 -22.47 11.33
CA THR A 251 -12.09 -22.61 12.36
C THR A 251 -13.46 -22.20 11.81
N PHE A 252 -13.52 -21.29 10.82
CA PHE A 252 -14.70 -21.02 9.98
C PHE A 252 -15.07 -22.23 9.11
N LEU A 253 -14.08 -22.88 8.49
CA LEU A 253 -14.25 -24.13 7.73
C LEU A 253 -14.68 -25.32 8.62
N LYS A 254 -14.35 -25.28 9.93
CA LYS A 254 -14.80 -26.25 10.94
C LYS A 254 -16.05 -25.81 11.71
N GLY A 255 -16.62 -24.64 11.41
CA GLY A 255 -17.90 -24.18 11.98
C GLY A 255 -17.88 -23.60 13.39
N TYR A 256 -16.73 -23.12 13.89
CA TYR A 256 -16.58 -22.66 15.28
C TYR A 256 -16.43 -21.13 15.45
N ILE A 257 -16.56 -20.33 14.39
CA ILE A 257 -16.65 -18.86 14.48
C ILE A 257 -17.92 -18.42 13.76
N THR A 258 -18.79 -17.70 14.47
CA THR A 258 -20.09 -17.23 13.95
C THR A 258 -20.05 -15.85 13.31
N GLU A 259 -19.00 -15.04 13.49
CA GLU A 259 -18.98 -13.68 12.93
C GLU A 259 -17.58 -13.28 12.43
N ALA A 260 -17.38 -13.51 11.13
CA ALA A 260 -16.58 -12.64 10.28
C ALA A 260 -17.55 -12.14 9.20
N HIS A 261 -17.47 -10.87 8.82
CA HIS A 261 -18.24 -10.35 7.68
C HIS A 261 -17.46 -10.55 6.36
N PRO A 262 -17.65 -11.66 5.66
CA PRO A 262 -17.64 -11.66 4.20
C PRO A 262 -19.03 -12.07 3.69
N CYS A 263 -19.77 -11.09 3.15
CA CYS A 263 -21.12 -11.27 2.62
C CYS A 263 -21.19 -12.20 1.38
N LEU A 264 -20.07 -12.79 0.93
CA LEU A 264 -20.03 -13.69 -0.22
C LEU A 264 -19.49 -15.10 0.07
N GLN A 265 -19.60 -15.58 1.31
CA GLN A 265 -19.32 -16.99 1.64
C GLN A 265 -20.35 -17.61 2.61
N SER A 266 -21.63 -17.22 2.51
CA SER A 266 -22.70 -17.89 3.28
C SER A 266 -23.32 -19.06 2.50
N ARG A 267 -22.90 -20.28 2.88
CA ARG A 267 -23.56 -21.62 2.78
C ARG A 267 -24.20 -22.13 1.46
N THR A 268 -24.57 -21.31 0.48
CA THR A 268 -25.37 -21.76 -0.68
C THR A 268 -24.52 -22.24 -1.86
N THR A 269 -23.33 -21.66 -2.08
CA THR A 269 -22.43 -22.05 -3.18
C THR A 269 -21.59 -23.30 -2.89
N LEU A 270 -21.40 -23.66 -1.61
CA LEU A 270 -20.66 -24.88 -1.24
C LEU A 270 -21.54 -26.13 -1.37
N ASN A 271 -22.85 -26.03 -1.05
CA ASN A 271 -23.77 -27.14 -1.20
C ASN A 271 -24.01 -27.53 -2.67
N SER A 272 -23.96 -26.58 -3.61
CA SER A 272 -24.07 -26.87 -5.04
C SER A 272 -22.81 -27.50 -5.65
N LEU A 273 -21.62 -27.24 -5.06
CA LEU A 273 -20.36 -27.89 -5.45
C LEU A 273 -20.17 -29.26 -4.78
N LEU A 274 -20.62 -29.43 -3.54
CA LEU A 274 -20.53 -30.70 -2.79
C LEU A 274 -21.58 -31.73 -3.23
N ALA A 275 -22.68 -31.32 -3.86
CA ALA A 275 -23.70 -32.24 -4.36
C ALA A 275 -23.27 -33.08 -5.59
N ARG A 276 -22.09 -32.85 -6.19
CA ARG A 276 -21.63 -33.58 -7.39
C ARG A 276 -20.52 -34.61 -7.19
N LYS A 277 -19.92 -34.76 -6.01
CA LYS A 277 -18.95 -35.85 -5.75
C LYS A 277 -19.06 -36.35 -4.31
N GLY A 278 -19.93 -37.32 -4.10
CA GLY A 278 -20.06 -37.99 -2.81
C GLY A 278 -18.89 -38.93 -2.54
N GLN A 279 -17.82 -38.45 -1.91
CA GLN A 279 -16.94 -39.23 -1.03
C GLN A 279 -16.24 -38.29 -0.01
N PRO A 280 -16.17 -38.64 1.29
CA PRO A 280 -15.43 -37.86 2.28
C PRO A 280 -13.92 -37.99 2.05
N ILE A 281 -13.22 -36.85 2.07
CA ILE A 281 -11.76 -36.74 1.93
C ILE A 281 -11.11 -37.28 3.22
N SER A 282 -10.19 -38.24 3.09
CA SER A 282 -9.53 -38.85 4.26
C SER A 282 -8.48 -37.92 4.88
N THR A 283 -8.18 -38.10 6.17
CA THR A 283 -7.15 -37.34 6.90
C THR A 283 -5.78 -37.38 6.21
N HIS A 284 -5.51 -38.43 5.42
CA HIS A 284 -4.30 -38.55 4.63
C HIS A 284 -4.28 -37.61 3.40
N GLN A 285 -5.43 -37.38 2.77
CA GLN A 285 -5.55 -36.43 1.66
C GLN A 285 -5.45 -34.98 2.15
N ILE A 286 -5.88 -34.69 3.39
CA ILE A 286 -5.69 -33.39 4.04
C ILE A 286 -4.20 -33.15 4.32
N LEU A 287 -3.48 -34.15 4.84
CA LEU A 287 -2.03 -34.07 5.07
C LEU A 287 -1.24 -33.82 3.77
N ILE A 288 -1.63 -34.50 2.70
CA ILE A 288 -1.06 -34.29 1.36
C ILE A 288 -1.35 -32.85 0.91
N LEU A 289 -2.60 -32.38 0.98
CA LEU A 289 -2.93 -31.00 0.61
C LEU A 289 -2.17 -29.97 1.45
N THR A 290 -1.97 -30.18 2.75
CA THR A 290 -1.16 -29.28 3.59
C THR A 290 0.33 -29.33 3.25
N PHE A 291 0.87 -30.48 2.84
CA PHE A 291 2.26 -30.63 2.43
C PHE A 291 2.52 -29.96 1.08
N TRP A 292 1.61 -30.13 0.13
CA TRP A 292 1.64 -29.43 -1.15
C TRP A 292 1.39 -27.93 -1.00
N TRP A 293 0.56 -27.50 -0.04
CA TRP A 293 0.34 -26.08 0.26
C TRP A 293 1.53 -25.44 0.99
N ALA A 294 2.21 -26.18 1.87
CA ALA A 294 3.47 -25.73 2.47
C ALA A 294 4.58 -25.60 1.43
N LEU A 295 4.66 -26.52 0.47
CA LEU A 295 5.56 -26.41 -0.69
C LEU A 295 5.15 -25.25 -1.61
N TRP A 296 3.86 -25.00 -1.80
CA TRP A 296 3.36 -23.83 -2.53
C TRP A 296 3.64 -22.52 -1.80
N TRP A 297 3.61 -22.52 -0.46
CA TRP A 297 3.92 -21.37 0.38
C TRP A 297 5.42 -21.10 0.41
N VAL A 298 6.26 -22.13 0.47
CA VAL A 298 7.71 -22.01 0.28
C VAL A 298 8.02 -21.53 -1.14
N ALA A 299 7.31 -22.04 -2.15
CA ALA A 299 7.45 -21.59 -3.54
C ALA A 299 6.96 -20.15 -3.73
N LEU A 300 5.89 -19.72 -3.07
CA LEU A 300 5.37 -18.36 -3.11
C LEU A 300 6.28 -17.38 -2.36
N VAL A 301 6.80 -17.78 -1.20
CA VAL A 301 7.81 -17.00 -0.47
C VAL A 301 9.10 -16.93 -1.29
N MET A 302 9.51 -18.03 -1.95
CA MET A 302 10.63 -18.02 -2.89
C MET A 302 10.33 -17.22 -4.16
N MET A 303 9.11 -17.19 -4.68
CA MET A 303 8.68 -16.40 -5.84
C MET A 303 8.54 -14.91 -5.50
N ILE A 304 8.11 -14.57 -4.28
CA ILE A 304 8.11 -13.19 -3.77
C ILE A 304 9.56 -12.77 -3.52
N ARG A 305 10.41 -13.65 -3.00
CA ARG A 305 11.86 -13.42 -2.90
C ARG A 305 12.48 -13.27 -4.30
N MET A 306 12.09 -14.10 -5.27
CA MET A 306 12.59 -14.07 -6.66
C MET A 306 12.04 -12.90 -7.46
N ARG A 307 10.79 -12.45 -7.24
CA ARG A 307 10.23 -11.22 -7.85
C ARG A 307 10.72 -9.95 -7.16
N MET A 308 10.96 -9.99 -5.85
CA MET A 308 11.73 -8.92 -5.20
C MET A 308 13.16 -8.89 -5.74
N ILE A 309 13.76 -10.05 -6.01
CA ILE A 309 15.05 -10.16 -6.71
C ILE A 309 14.92 -9.67 -8.15
N GLU A 310 13.88 -9.99 -8.93
CA GLU A 310 13.69 -9.47 -10.31
C GLU A 310 13.45 -7.95 -10.32
N MET A 311 12.68 -7.38 -9.38
CA MET A 311 12.60 -5.92 -9.18
C MET A 311 13.94 -5.29 -8.73
N ILE A 312 14.83 -6.08 -8.12
CA ILE A 312 16.20 -5.69 -7.77
C ILE A 312 17.16 -5.87 -8.96
N PHE A 313 16.90 -6.81 -9.87
CA PHE A 313 17.79 -7.20 -10.98
C PHE A 313 17.38 -6.62 -12.35
N GLU A 314 16.19 -6.03 -12.49
CA GLU A 314 15.81 -5.27 -13.69
C GLU A 314 16.60 -3.97 -13.85
N ASN A 315 17.50 -3.63 -12.91
CA ASN A 315 18.50 -2.60 -13.18
C ASN A 315 19.83 -2.82 -12.44
N GLN A 316 20.79 -3.34 -13.22
CA GLN A 316 22.25 -3.34 -13.05
C GLN A 316 22.89 -4.49 -12.25
N SER A 317 23.68 -5.25 -13.01
CA SER A 317 24.79 -6.08 -12.58
C SER A 317 25.72 -5.35 -11.61
N GLN A 318 25.94 -5.96 -10.44
CA GLN A 318 27.06 -5.81 -9.49
C GLN A 318 26.54 -5.55 -8.08
N GLN A 319 26.53 -6.59 -7.23
CA GLN A 319 26.96 -6.54 -5.82
C GLN A 319 26.64 -7.88 -5.14
N HIS A 320 27.61 -8.79 -5.14
CA HIS A 320 27.48 -10.14 -4.57
C HIS A 320 28.05 -10.31 -3.15
N THR A 321 28.45 -9.25 -2.45
CA THR A 321 29.27 -9.35 -1.22
C THR A 321 28.55 -9.06 0.11
N SER A 322 27.28 -8.64 0.10
CA SER A 322 26.58 -8.22 1.34
C SER A 322 25.94 -9.35 2.16
N MET A 323 25.64 -10.51 1.56
CA MET A 323 24.85 -11.56 2.22
C MET A 323 25.52 -12.26 3.42
N HIS A 324 26.86 -12.24 3.52
CA HIS A 324 27.57 -13.00 4.56
C HIS A 324 27.49 -12.35 5.96
N HIS A 325 27.29 -11.02 6.04
CA HIS A 325 27.17 -10.31 7.32
C HIS A 325 25.79 -10.46 7.98
N TRP A 326 24.73 -10.70 7.19
CA TRP A 326 23.36 -10.87 7.68
C TRP A 326 23.16 -12.15 8.51
N TRP A 327 23.90 -13.22 8.19
CA TRP A 327 23.78 -14.51 8.89
C TRP A 327 24.29 -14.49 10.33
N VAL A 328 25.24 -13.60 10.64
CA VAL A 328 25.85 -13.49 11.97
C VAL A 328 24.93 -12.71 12.93
N HIS A 329 24.17 -11.74 12.44
CA HIS A 329 23.32 -10.88 13.28
C HIS A 329 22.00 -11.54 13.72
N LEU A 330 21.45 -12.45 12.91
CA LEU A 330 20.26 -13.24 13.28
C LEU A 330 20.53 -14.26 14.40
N ARG A 331 21.77 -14.74 14.56
CA ARG A 331 22.13 -15.64 15.68
C ARG A 331 22.28 -14.92 17.03
N THR A 332 22.60 -13.62 17.02
CA THR A 332 22.79 -12.85 18.25
C THR A 332 21.49 -12.39 18.90
N LEU A 333 20.37 -12.39 18.16
CA LEU A 333 19.05 -12.01 18.67
C LEU A 333 18.29 -13.16 19.37
N TRP A 334 18.85 -14.37 19.46
CA TRP A 334 18.21 -15.50 20.13
C TRP A 334 19.23 -16.51 20.71
N PRO A 335 19.68 -16.36 21.97
CA PRO A 335 20.40 -17.45 22.63
C PRO A 335 19.40 -18.57 22.95
N ILE A 336 19.49 -19.68 22.23
CA ILE A 336 18.81 -20.92 22.61
C ILE A 336 19.47 -21.42 23.90
N GLN A 337 18.86 -21.13 25.05
CA GLN A 337 19.18 -21.81 26.30
C GLN A 337 18.55 -23.22 26.26
N THR A 338 19.33 -24.21 25.84
CA THR A 338 19.06 -25.61 26.18
C THR A 338 19.47 -25.83 27.63
N GLN A 339 18.57 -25.55 28.59
CA GLN A 339 18.68 -26.14 29.92
C GLN A 339 18.09 -27.56 29.85
N VAL A 340 18.97 -28.55 29.73
CA VAL A 340 18.67 -29.90 30.20
C VAL A 340 18.87 -29.87 31.72
N ARG A 341 17.87 -30.29 32.47
CA ARG A 341 17.94 -30.53 33.92
C ARG A 341 17.36 -31.93 34.22
N PRO A 342 17.80 -32.55 35.32
CA PRO A 342 18.61 -33.77 35.31
C PRO A 342 17.84 -35.07 35.12
#